data_AF-A0A8B7V037-F1
#
_entry.id   AF-A0A8B7V037-F1
#
_cell.length_a   1.000
_cell.length_b   1.000
_cell.length_c   1.000
_cell.angle_alpha   90.00
_cell.angle_beta   90.00
_cell.angle_gamma   90.00
#
_symmetry.space_group_name_H-M   'P 1'
#
loop_
_entity.id
_entity.type
_entity.pdbx_description
1 polymer ?
#
loop_
_entity_poly.entity_id
_entity_poly.type
_entity_poly.pdbx_seq_one_letter_code
_entity_poly.pdbx_strand_id
1 'polypeptide(L)'
;MDDQSRMLQTLAGVNLAGHSVQGGMALPPPPHGHEGADGDGRKQDIGDILHQIMTITDQSLDEAQAKKHALNCHRMKPALFSVLCEIKEKTGLSIRGAQEEDPPDPQLMRLDNMLLAEGVSGPEKGGGSAAAAAAAAASGGSSDNSIEHSDYRAKLTQIRQIYHTELEKYEQACNEFTTHVMNLLREQSRTRPISPKEIERMVGIIHRKFSSIQMQLKQSTCEAVMILRSRFLDARRKRRNFSKQATEILNEYFYSHLSNPYPSEEAKEELAKKCSITVSQ
;
A
#
# COMPACT_ATOMS: atom_id res chain seq x y z
N MET A 1 -65.81 0.67 -4.20
CA MET A 1 -64.78 0.19 -5.15
C MET A 1 -63.45 0.26 -4.42
N ASP A 2 -63.26 -0.50 -3.34
CA ASP A 2 -63.08 -1.98 -3.29
C ASP A 2 -61.73 -2.32 -3.96
N ASP A 3 -60.71 -2.93 -3.35
CA ASP A 3 -60.54 -4.00 -2.35
C ASP A 3 -59.14 -3.79 -1.72
N GLN A 4 -58.83 -3.82 -0.41
CA GLN A 4 -58.99 -4.81 0.66
C GLN A 4 -58.55 -6.26 0.33
N SER A 5 -57.54 -6.72 1.09
CA SER A 5 -57.44 -8.05 1.69
C SER A 5 -56.40 -9.07 1.20
N ARG A 6 -55.71 -9.61 2.23
CA ARG A 6 -55.06 -10.92 2.39
C ARG A 6 -53.60 -11.02 1.91
N MET A 7 -52.68 -11.63 2.66
CA MET A 7 -52.87 -12.78 3.55
C MET A 7 -51.76 -12.88 4.62
N LEU A 8 -52.16 -13.20 5.85
CA LEU A 8 -51.30 -13.77 6.89
C LEU A 8 -50.63 -15.06 6.39
N GLN A 9 -49.38 -15.30 6.79
CA GLN A 9 -48.86 -16.67 6.83
C GLN A 9 -48.00 -16.88 8.09
N THR A 10 -48.72 -17.26 9.15
CA THR A 10 -48.25 -18.03 10.30
C THR A 10 -47.72 -19.40 9.84
N LEU A 11 -46.48 -19.74 10.19
CA LEU A 11 -46.01 -21.13 10.19
C LEU A 11 -46.22 -21.73 11.58
N ALA A 12 -47.09 -22.75 11.64
CA ALA A 12 -47.21 -23.68 12.75
C ALA A 12 -46.77 -25.07 12.29
N GLY A 13 -46.17 -25.83 13.21
CA GLY A 13 -46.31 -27.28 13.25
C GLY A 13 -45.06 -28.10 12.92
N VAL A 14 -44.42 -28.63 13.96
CA VAL A 14 -43.90 -30.01 13.94
C VAL A 14 -44.38 -30.71 15.21
N ASN A 15 -45.22 -31.73 15.00
CA ASN A 15 -45.71 -32.69 15.99
C ASN A 15 -44.59 -33.70 16.33
N LEU A 16 -44.54 -34.17 17.58
CA LEU A 16 -44.07 -35.53 17.87
C LEU A 16 -44.83 -36.17 19.03
N ALA A 17 -45.06 -37.46 18.86
CA ALA A 17 -46.02 -38.34 19.52
C ALA A 17 -45.79 -38.62 21.02
N GLY A 18 -46.91 -38.76 21.72
CA GLY A 18 -47.34 -39.95 22.47
C GLY A 18 -46.33 -40.71 23.35
N HIS A 19 -46.63 -40.76 24.66
CA HIS A 19 -46.59 -41.99 25.46
C HIS A 19 -47.49 -41.86 26.69
N SER A 20 -48.39 -42.84 26.84
CA SER A 20 -49.27 -43.08 27.98
C SER A 20 -48.57 -43.95 29.02
N VAL A 21 -48.57 -43.57 30.30
CA VAL A 21 -48.52 -44.53 31.43
C VAL A 21 -49.38 -44.02 32.59
N GLN A 22 -50.10 -44.98 33.13
CA GLN A 22 -51.15 -44.99 34.15
C GLN A 22 -50.56 -45.19 35.56
N GLY A 23 -51.16 -44.59 36.60
CA GLY A 23 -50.93 -44.97 38.00
C GLY A 23 -51.19 -43.85 39.01
N GLY A 24 -52.20 -44.01 39.86
CA GLY A 24 -52.62 -43.03 40.88
C GLY A 24 -52.15 -43.33 42.30
N MET A 25 -52.25 -42.33 43.18
CA MET A 25 -52.72 -42.41 44.58
C MET A 25 -52.78 -41.00 45.20
N ALA A 26 -53.61 -40.83 46.23
CA ALA A 26 -54.04 -39.56 46.81
C ALA A 26 -53.31 -39.15 48.11
N LEU A 27 -53.17 -37.82 48.29
CA LEU A 27 -53.05 -36.98 49.52
C LEU A 27 -51.77 -37.11 50.41
N PRO A 28 -51.30 -36.06 51.17
CA PRO A 28 -52.03 -34.90 51.75
C PRO A 28 -51.34 -33.49 51.59
N PRO A 29 -51.92 -32.36 52.08
CA PRO A 29 -51.29 -31.02 52.14
C PRO A 29 -50.73 -30.66 53.55
N PRO A 30 -50.32 -29.40 53.85
CA PRO A 30 -49.17 -28.54 53.49
C PRO A 30 -48.16 -28.44 54.71
N PRO A 31 -47.13 -27.53 54.89
CA PRO A 31 -47.25 -26.05 54.94
C PRO A 31 -45.98 -25.22 54.53
N HIS A 32 -46.16 -23.89 54.46
CA HIS A 32 -45.14 -22.82 54.64
C HIS A 32 -44.12 -22.55 53.51
N GLY A 33 -44.51 -21.63 52.63
CA GLY A 33 -43.92 -20.29 52.55
C GLY A 33 -42.40 -20.16 52.61
N HIS A 34 -41.77 -20.17 51.44
CA HIS A 34 -40.60 -19.34 51.18
C HIS A 34 -40.67 -18.89 49.71
N GLU A 35 -41.46 -17.84 49.46
CA GLU A 35 -41.34 -17.04 48.24
C GLU A 35 -39.94 -16.41 48.22
N GLY A 36 -39.02 -17.06 47.51
CA GLY A 36 -37.78 -16.43 47.06
C GLY A 36 -38.11 -15.42 45.97
N ALA A 37 -38.42 -14.18 46.38
CA ALA A 37 -38.70 -13.03 45.54
C ALA A 37 -37.46 -12.49 44.78
N ASP A 38 -36.53 -13.35 44.38
CA ASP A 38 -35.30 -12.96 43.65
C ASP A 38 -35.40 -13.18 42.13
N GLY A 39 -36.49 -13.83 41.66
CA GLY A 39 -36.69 -14.17 40.25
C GLY A 39 -37.57 -13.19 39.46
N ASP A 40 -38.38 -12.38 40.13
CA ASP A 40 -39.43 -11.56 39.51
C ASP A 40 -38.93 -10.16 39.12
N GLY A 41 -38.11 -9.53 39.97
CA GLY A 41 -37.53 -8.21 39.69
C GLY A 41 -36.65 -8.18 38.44
N ARG A 42 -35.83 -9.21 38.19
CA ARG A 42 -35.02 -9.31 36.97
C ARG A 42 -35.84 -9.45 35.69
N LYS A 43 -37.02 -10.07 35.76
CA LYS A 43 -37.92 -10.23 34.60
C LYS A 43 -38.67 -8.95 34.32
N GLN A 44 -39.06 -8.23 35.37
CA GLN A 44 -39.66 -6.91 35.28
C GLN A 44 -38.69 -5.88 34.67
N ASP A 45 -37.41 -5.90 35.11
CA ASP A 45 -36.33 -5.10 34.52
C ASP A 45 -36.15 -5.37 33.01
N ILE A 46 -36.21 -6.64 32.58
CA ILE A 46 -36.11 -6.98 31.15
C ILE A 46 -37.33 -6.47 30.38
N GLY A 47 -38.53 -6.61 30.95
CA GLY A 47 -39.77 -6.07 30.38
C GLY A 47 -39.70 -4.56 30.19
N ASP A 48 -39.20 -3.85 31.20
CA ASP A 48 -39.03 -2.40 31.17
C ASP A 48 -37.97 -1.96 30.14
N ILE A 49 -36.84 -2.68 30.06
CA ILE A 49 -35.81 -2.44 29.05
C ILE A 49 -36.38 -2.65 27.63
N LEU A 50 -37.15 -3.72 27.41
CA LEU A 50 -37.76 -4.01 26.11
C LEU A 50 -38.81 -2.96 25.73
N HIS A 51 -39.64 -2.53 26.68
CA HIS A 51 -40.59 -1.44 26.47
C HIS A 51 -39.86 -0.12 26.16
N GLN A 52 -38.78 0.15 26.87
CA GLN A 52 -37.93 1.31 26.63
C GLN A 52 -37.27 1.26 25.25
N ILE A 53 -36.89 0.08 24.75
CA ILE A 53 -36.35 -0.11 23.38
C ILE A 53 -37.44 0.10 22.32
N MET A 54 -38.64 -0.47 22.51
CA MET A 54 -39.75 -0.30 21.56
C MET A 54 -40.17 1.16 21.40
N THR A 55 -40.09 1.95 22.47
CA THR A 55 -40.44 3.38 22.48
C THR A 55 -39.30 4.29 21.99
N ILE A 56 -38.11 3.77 21.65
CA ILE A 56 -37.03 4.59 21.05
C ILE A 56 -37.44 5.12 19.68
N THR A 57 -38.20 4.35 18.91
CA THR A 57 -38.68 4.75 17.58
C THR A 57 -39.63 5.95 17.61
N ASP A 58 -40.28 6.19 18.75
CA ASP A 58 -41.23 7.29 18.94
C ASP A 58 -40.59 8.53 19.59
N GLN A 59 -39.30 8.47 19.94
CA GLN A 59 -38.60 9.58 20.59
C GLN A 59 -38.33 10.73 19.62
N SER A 60 -38.48 11.95 20.12
CA SER A 60 -38.07 13.13 19.36
C SER A 60 -36.55 13.18 19.18
N LEU A 61 -36.09 13.92 18.17
CA LEU A 61 -34.65 14.12 17.93
C LEU A 61 -33.96 14.73 19.15
N ASP A 62 -34.61 15.67 19.84
CA ASP A 62 -34.08 16.36 21.02
C ASP A 62 -33.94 15.40 22.21
N GLU A 63 -34.93 14.54 22.45
CA GLU A 63 -34.87 13.51 23.50
C GLU A 63 -33.74 12.51 23.24
N ALA A 64 -33.57 12.07 21.99
CA ALA A 64 -32.50 11.18 21.59
C ALA A 64 -31.12 11.84 21.79
N GLN A 65 -30.98 13.12 21.44
CA GLN A 65 -29.75 13.88 21.65
C GLN A 65 -29.43 14.07 23.13
N ALA A 66 -30.43 14.35 23.97
CA ALA A 66 -30.26 14.46 25.42
C ALA A 66 -29.77 13.15 26.04
N LYS A 67 -30.37 12.00 25.66
CA LYS A 67 -29.91 10.67 26.10
C LYS A 67 -28.49 10.36 25.63
N LYS A 68 -28.16 10.67 24.38
CA LYS A 68 -26.80 10.53 23.83
C LYS A 68 -25.80 11.38 24.62
N HIS A 69 -26.16 12.62 24.97
CA HIS A 69 -25.31 13.51 25.76
C HIS A 69 -25.10 12.97 27.17
N ALA A 70 -26.17 12.53 27.85
CA ALA A 70 -26.09 11.91 29.18
C ALA A 70 -25.17 10.68 29.18
N LEU A 71 -25.27 9.81 28.17
CA LEU A 71 -24.40 8.66 28.02
C LEU A 71 -22.94 9.07 27.77
N ASN A 72 -22.71 10.11 26.94
CA ASN A 72 -21.37 10.64 26.67
C ASN A 72 -20.69 11.22 27.92
N CYS A 73 -21.46 11.81 28.83
CA CYS A 73 -20.94 12.38 30.09
C CYS A 73 -20.88 11.35 31.23
N HIS A 74 -21.33 10.11 31.01
CA HIS A 74 -21.41 9.11 32.07
C HIS A 74 -20.02 8.65 32.56
N ARG A 75 -19.80 8.66 33.89
CA ARG A 75 -18.48 8.37 34.49
C ARG A 75 -17.92 6.99 34.16
N MET A 76 -18.78 5.99 33.94
CA MET A 76 -18.33 4.63 33.59
C MET A 76 -18.07 4.41 32.10
N LYS A 77 -18.42 5.37 31.24
CA LYS A 77 -18.24 5.23 29.79
C LYS A 77 -16.78 4.89 29.43
N PRO A 78 -15.74 5.54 29.97
CA PRO A 78 -14.35 5.21 29.64
C PRO A 78 -13.98 3.76 30.02
N ALA A 79 -14.41 3.30 31.20
CA ALA A 79 -14.14 1.94 31.66
C ALA A 79 -14.84 0.89 30.79
N LEU A 80 -16.12 1.12 30.45
CA LEU A 80 -16.88 0.23 29.57
C LEU A 80 -16.24 0.17 28.17
N PHE A 81 -15.85 1.31 27.60
CA PHE A 81 -15.18 1.36 26.31
C PHE A 81 -13.85 0.61 26.33
N SER A 82 -13.07 0.71 27.41
CA SER A 82 -11.82 -0.05 27.58
C SER A 82 -12.06 -1.55 27.51
N VAL A 83 -13.02 -2.07 28.30
CA VAL A 83 -13.35 -3.50 28.32
C VAL A 83 -13.88 -3.96 26.95
N LEU A 84 -14.74 -3.16 26.30
CA LEU A 84 -15.23 -3.49 24.97
C LEU A 84 -14.13 -3.50 23.91
N CYS A 85 -13.17 -2.58 23.98
CA CYS A 85 -11.98 -2.58 23.13
C CYS A 85 -11.14 -3.84 23.36
N GLU A 86 -10.91 -4.26 24.61
CA GLU A 86 -10.19 -5.49 24.94
C GLU A 86 -10.90 -6.75 24.45
N ILE A 87 -12.23 -6.82 24.63
CA ILE A 87 -13.03 -7.95 24.13
C ILE A 87 -12.93 -8.01 22.61
N LYS A 88 -13.11 -6.87 21.92
CA LYS A 88 -13.00 -6.77 20.46
C LYS A 88 -11.60 -7.17 19.97
N GLU A 89 -10.56 -6.84 20.71
CA GLU A 89 -9.20 -7.27 20.41
C GLU A 89 -9.04 -8.79 20.59
N LYS A 90 -9.49 -9.35 21.72
CA LYS A 90 -9.35 -10.78 22.05
C LYS A 90 -10.21 -11.71 21.18
N THR A 91 -11.37 -11.24 20.72
CA THR A 91 -12.30 -12.01 19.88
C THR A 91 -11.98 -11.92 18.38
N GLY A 92 -10.87 -11.28 18.01
CA GLY A 92 -10.62 -10.73 16.68
C GLY A 92 -10.56 -11.73 15.51
N LEU A 93 -11.71 -11.91 14.86
CA LEU A 93 -11.88 -12.27 13.43
C LEU A 93 -11.29 -11.23 12.44
N SER A 94 -10.23 -10.49 12.81
CA SER A 94 -9.59 -9.48 11.95
C SER A 94 -8.05 -9.38 12.15
N ILE A 95 -7.48 -10.20 13.03
CA ILE A 95 -6.05 -10.13 13.40
C ILE A 95 -5.14 -10.88 12.40
N ARG A 96 -5.70 -11.64 11.46
CA ARG A 96 -4.94 -12.66 10.73
C ARG A 96 -4.16 -12.19 9.48
N GLY A 97 -3.84 -10.91 9.32
CA GLY A 97 -3.18 -10.49 8.05
C GLY A 97 -2.38 -9.20 8.02
N ALA A 98 -1.91 -8.65 9.14
CA ALA A 98 -1.17 -7.39 9.10
C ALA A 98 0.01 -7.29 10.07
N GLN A 99 0.36 -8.39 10.75
CA GLN A 99 1.57 -8.45 11.58
C GLN A 99 2.64 -9.27 10.85
N GLU A 100 3.02 -8.81 9.67
CA GLU A 100 4.39 -8.91 9.19
C GLU A 100 4.77 -7.47 8.90
N GLU A 101 5.75 -6.94 9.65
CA GLU A 101 6.48 -5.79 9.17
C GLU A 101 7.26 -6.31 7.95
N ASP A 102 6.61 -6.26 6.79
CA ASP A 102 7.20 -6.73 5.55
C ASP A 102 8.50 -5.95 5.33
N PRO A 103 9.62 -6.64 5.09
CA PRO A 103 10.88 -5.97 4.77
C PRO A 103 10.68 -5.02 3.58
N PRO A 104 11.44 -3.91 3.51
CA PRO A 104 11.31 -2.95 2.42
C PRO A 104 11.42 -3.66 1.08
N ASP A 105 10.43 -3.42 0.20
CA ASP A 105 10.29 -4.13 -1.06
C ASP A 105 11.60 -4.03 -1.87
N PRO A 106 12.28 -5.17 -2.15
CA PRO A 106 13.51 -5.19 -2.92
C PRO A 106 13.39 -4.52 -4.29
N GLN A 107 12.20 -4.58 -4.91
CA GLN A 107 11.94 -3.94 -6.19
C GLN A 107 11.92 -2.42 -6.06
N LEU A 108 11.31 -1.90 -4.99
CA LEU A 108 11.29 -0.47 -4.71
C LEU A 108 12.70 0.08 -4.48
N MET A 109 13.52 -0.63 -3.69
CA MET A 109 14.93 -0.26 -3.48
C MET A 109 15.73 -0.25 -4.78
N ARG A 110 15.49 -1.21 -5.67
CA ARG A 110 16.16 -1.26 -6.97
C ARG A 110 15.80 -0.04 -7.84
N LEU A 111 14.52 0.35 -7.85
CA LEU A 111 14.06 1.53 -8.57
C LEU A 111 14.68 2.80 -7.99
N ASP A 112 14.76 2.92 -6.66
CA ASP A 112 15.39 4.06 -6.00
C ASP A 112 16.87 4.22 -6.37
N ASN A 113 17.63 3.13 -6.33
CA ASN A 113 19.02 3.15 -6.75
C ASN A 113 19.17 3.52 -8.24
N MET A 114 18.24 3.07 -9.09
CA MET A 114 18.25 3.42 -10.52
C MET A 114 17.99 4.91 -10.74
N LEU A 115 16.96 5.47 -10.10
CA LEU A 115 16.65 6.89 -10.22
C LEU A 115 17.76 7.76 -9.63
N LEU A 116 18.38 7.34 -8.53
CA LEU A 116 19.51 8.05 -7.93
C LEU A 116 20.73 8.05 -8.85
N ALA A 117 21.04 6.92 -9.50
CA ALA A 117 22.16 6.83 -10.46
C ALA A 117 21.96 7.72 -11.70
N GLU A 118 20.72 7.89 -12.17
CA GLU A 118 20.39 8.78 -13.30
C GLU A 118 20.21 10.25 -12.86
N GLY A 119 20.40 10.54 -11.57
CA GLY A 119 20.27 11.87 -10.98
C GLY A 119 18.84 12.38 -10.94
N VAL A 120 17.84 11.49 -10.86
CA VAL A 120 16.41 11.81 -10.83
C VAL A 120 15.85 11.94 -9.42
N SER A 121 16.33 11.18 -8.43
CA SER A 121 15.79 11.19 -7.03
C SER A 121 16.81 11.63 -5.96
N GLY A 122 17.84 12.41 -6.34
CA GLY A 122 18.86 12.89 -5.38
C GLY A 122 18.49 14.24 -4.74
N PRO A 123 19.05 14.58 -3.56
CA PRO A 123 18.83 15.88 -2.94
C PRO A 123 19.25 16.98 -3.92
N GLU A 124 18.27 17.77 -4.34
CA GLU A 124 18.37 18.89 -5.27
C GLU A 124 19.30 19.99 -4.73
N LYS A 125 20.61 19.73 -4.74
CA LYS A 125 21.66 20.74 -4.60
C LYS A 125 22.40 20.85 -5.93
N GLY A 126 21.74 21.47 -6.91
CA GLY A 126 22.38 22.24 -8.00
C GLY A 126 23.67 21.67 -8.61
N GLY A 127 23.76 20.35 -8.82
CA GLY A 127 25.03 19.67 -9.11
C GLY A 127 25.01 18.77 -10.33
N GLY A 128 23.89 18.66 -11.05
CA GLY A 128 23.86 18.02 -12.36
C GLY A 128 24.79 18.71 -13.38
N SER A 129 25.18 19.94 -13.09
CA SER A 129 26.21 20.72 -13.78
C SER A 129 27.63 20.16 -13.57
N ALA A 130 27.96 19.55 -12.43
CA ALA A 130 29.32 19.06 -12.17
C ALA A 130 29.64 17.73 -12.89
N ALA A 131 28.74 16.74 -12.81
CA ALA A 131 28.91 15.47 -13.52
C ALA A 131 28.78 15.63 -15.05
N ALA A 132 27.89 16.53 -15.49
CA ALA A 132 27.71 16.82 -16.91
C ALA A 132 28.81 17.74 -17.47
N ALA A 133 29.44 18.61 -16.66
CA ALA A 133 30.65 19.34 -17.04
C ALA A 133 31.87 18.40 -17.15
N ALA A 134 32.01 17.41 -16.26
CA ALA A 134 33.08 16.42 -16.34
C ALA A 134 32.98 15.54 -17.60
N ALA A 135 31.77 15.13 -18.00
CA ALA A 135 31.55 14.39 -19.24
C ALA A 135 31.75 15.25 -20.50
N ALA A 136 31.38 16.53 -20.47
CA ALA A 136 31.57 17.46 -21.59
C ALA A 136 33.05 17.85 -21.78
N ALA A 137 33.83 17.92 -20.70
CA ALA A 137 35.26 18.19 -20.76
C ALA A 137 36.08 17.04 -21.39
N ALA A 138 35.55 15.80 -21.41
CA ALA A 138 36.22 14.64 -21.97
C ALA A 138 35.92 14.41 -23.47
N SER A 139 34.89 15.05 -24.03
CA SER A 139 34.49 14.88 -25.44
C SER A 139 34.86 16.12 -26.27
N GLY A 140 36.05 16.10 -26.88
CA GLY A 140 36.47 17.05 -27.91
C GLY A 140 35.40 17.19 -29.00
N GLY A 141 35.01 18.43 -29.29
CA GLY A 141 33.76 18.79 -29.95
C GLY A 141 33.67 18.46 -31.45
N SER A 142 32.53 17.85 -31.82
CA SER A 142 31.82 18.15 -33.06
C SER A 142 30.61 19.01 -32.71
N SER A 143 30.44 20.16 -33.35
CA SER A 143 29.34 21.11 -33.11
C SER A 143 27.95 20.51 -33.25
N ASP A 144 27.79 19.51 -34.12
CA ASP A 144 26.54 18.76 -34.35
C ASP A 144 26.13 17.90 -33.14
N ASN A 145 27.11 17.31 -32.44
CA ASN A 145 26.88 16.54 -31.22
C ASN A 145 26.49 17.42 -30.01
N SER A 146 26.79 18.72 -30.04
CA SER A 146 26.51 19.63 -28.91
C SER A 146 25.00 19.90 -28.76
N ILE A 147 24.29 20.04 -29.89
CA ILE A 147 22.85 20.30 -29.93
C ILE A 147 22.07 19.05 -29.45
N GLU A 148 22.46 17.86 -29.89
CA GLU A 148 21.81 16.60 -29.45
C GLU A 148 22.04 16.30 -27.96
N HIS A 149 23.24 16.62 -27.44
CA HIS A 149 23.51 16.51 -26.00
C HIS A 149 22.71 17.54 -25.19
N SER A 150 22.44 18.72 -25.75
CA SER A 150 21.54 19.72 -25.16
C SER A 150 20.11 19.18 -25.07
N ASP A 151 19.59 18.57 -26.15
CA ASP A 151 18.24 18.02 -26.18
C ASP A 151 18.05 16.83 -25.23
N TYR A 152 19.05 15.94 -25.14
CA TYR A 152 19.04 14.85 -24.15
C TYR A 152 18.98 15.41 -22.72
N ARG A 153 19.82 16.40 -22.39
CA ARG A 153 19.82 17.02 -21.05
C ARG A 153 18.50 17.73 -20.76
N ALA A 154 17.94 18.47 -21.71
CA ALA A 154 16.65 19.14 -21.56
C ALA A 154 15.52 18.13 -21.27
N LYS A 155 15.46 17.02 -22.02
CA LYS A 155 14.48 15.95 -21.81
C LYS A 155 14.68 15.22 -20.48
N LEU A 156 15.92 14.98 -20.07
CA LEU A 156 16.20 14.39 -18.75
C LEU A 156 15.73 15.32 -17.62
N THR A 157 16.00 16.63 -17.72
CA THR A 157 15.48 17.62 -16.77
C THR A 157 13.95 17.62 -16.74
N GLN A 158 13.29 17.51 -17.90
CA GLN A 158 11.83 17.41 -17.96
C GLN A 158 11.31 16.16 -17.22
N ILE A 159 11.95 14.99 -17.41
CA ILE A 159 11.58 13.76 -16.68
C ILE A 159 11.74 13.96 -15.17
N ARG A 160 12.83 14.60 -14.72
CA ARG A 160 13.03 14.91 -13.29
C ARG A 160 11.94 15.82 -12.74
N GLN A 161 11.57 16.85 -13.48
CA GLN A 161 10.57 17.80 -13.02
C GLN A 161 9.19 17.15 -12.91
N ILE A 162 8.81 16.30 -13.88
CA ILE A 162 7.56 15.53 -13.82
C ILE A 162 7.58 14.59 -12.60
N TYR A 163 8.67 13.85 -12.40
CA TYR A 163 8.80 12.93 -11.28
C TYR A 163 8.59 13.62 -9.92
N HIS A 164 9.29 14.73 -9.66
CA HIS A 164 9.17 15.45 -8.39
C HIS A 164 7.78 16.08 -8.22
N THR A 165 7.23 16.67 -9.29
CA THR A 165 5.88 17.28 -9.25
C THR A 165 4.81 16.24 -8.93
N GLU A 166 4.88 15.05 -9.55
CA GLU A 166 3.94 13.97 -9.27
C GLU A 166 4.16 13.36 -7.89
N LEU A 167 5.42 13.20 -7.47
CA LEU A 167 5.75 12.70 -6.13
C LEU A 167 5.18 13.60 -5.03
N GLU A 168 5.35 14.92 -5.14
CA GLU A 168 4.81 15.90 -4.19
C GLU A 168 3.29 15.84 -4.10
N LYS A 169 2.59 15.74 -5.24
CA LYS A 169 1.13 15.55 -5.27
C LYS A 169 0.70 14.27 -4.55
N TYR A 170 1.40 13.17 -4.77
CA TYR A 170 1.08 11.91 -4.09
C TYR A 170 1.35 11.96 -2.59
N GLU A 171 2.45 12.58 -2.16
CA GLU A 171 2.77 12.78 -0.74
C GLU A 171 1.71 13.67 -0.06
N GLN A 172 1.32 14.77 -0.70
CA GLN A 172 0.25 15.64 -0.21
C GLN A 172 -1.07 14.87 -0.09
N ALA A 173 -1.49 14.14 -1.12
CA ALA A 173 -2.71 13.34 -1.10
C ALA A 173 -2.67 12.24 -0.01
N CYS A 174 -1.51 11.61 0.21
CA CYS A 174 -1.31 10.63 1.28
C CYS A 174 -1.51 11.27 2.66
N ASN A 175 -0.91 12.43 2.90
CA ASN A 175 -1.02 13.15 4.17
C ASN A 175 -2.45 13.63 4.43
N GLU A 176 -3.12 14.19 3.42
CA GLU A 176 -4.51 14.64 3.53
C GLU A 176 -5.46 13.47 3.82
N PHE A 177 -5.32 12.36 3.07
CA PHE A 177 -6.16 11.19 3.26
C PHE A 177 -5.93 10.52 4.62
N THR A 178 -4.67 10.37 5.04
CA THR A 178 -4.31 9.82 6.36
C THR A 178 -4.90 10.67 7.48
N THR A 179 -4.77 11.99 7.38
CA THR A 179 -5.34 12.95 8.35
C THR A 179 -6.86 12.83 8.40
N HIS A 180 -7.51 12.75 7.23
CA HIS A 180 -8.96 12.59 7.16
C HIS A 180 -9.43 11.30 7.84
N VAL A 181 -8.77 10.16 7.56
CA VAL A 181 -9.11 8.87 8.18
C VAL A 181 -8.86 8.88 9.69
N MET A 182 -7.74 9.46 10.16
CA MET A 182 -7.48 9.60 11.58
C MET A 182 -8.55 10.44 12.30
N ASN A 183 -8.95 11.57 11.71
CA ASN A 183 -9.99 12.42 12.27
C ASN A 183 -11.34 11.71 12.32
N LEU A 184 -11.70 11.01 11.24
CA LEU A 184 -12.93 10.21 11.17
C LEU A 184 -12.96 9.12 12.25
N LEU A 185 -11.87 8.36 12.40
CA LEU A 185 -11.79 7.29 13.40
C LEU A 185 -11.78 7.84 14.84
N ARG A 186 -11.15 8.99 15.08
CA ARG A 186 -11.20 9.69 16.38
C ARG A 186 -12.60 10.21 16.71
N GLU A 187 -13.34 10.70 15.73
CA GLU A 187 -14.73 11.13 15.95
C GLU A 187 -15.62 9.91 16.24
N GLN A 188 -15.47 8.84 15.46
CA GLN A 188 -16.20 7.59 15.70
C GLN A 188 -15.85 6.94 17.04
N SER A 189 -14.60 7.04 17.50
CA SER A 189 -14.18 6.46 18.78
C SER A 189 -14.88 7.11 19.99
N ARG A 190 -15.56 8.26 19.80
CA ARG A 190 -16.40 8.88 20.83
C ARG A 190 -17.74 8.15 21.00
N THR A 191 -18.26 7.53 19.95
CA THR A 191 -19.61 6.93 19.95
C THR A 191 -19.59 5.40 19.90
N ARG A 192 -18.46 4.78 19.54
CA ARG A 192 -18.28 3.32 19.57
C ARG A 192 -16.86 2.92 20.00
N PRO A 193 -16.66 1.72 20.56
CA PRO A 193 -15.33 1.22 20.91
C PRO A 193 -14.46 1.03 19.67
N ILE A 194 -13.38 1.81 19.58
CA ILE A 194 -12.31 1.70 18.57
C ILE A 194 -10.98 1.65 19.32
N SER A 195 -10.20 0.61 19.08
CA SER A 195 -8.88 0.45 19.71
C SER A 195 -7.84 1.32 18.97
N PRO A 196 -6.86 1.93 19.67
CA PRO A 196 -5.75 2.63 19.02
C PRO A 196 -5.03 1.77 17.95
N LYS A 197 -4.87 0.46 18.20
CA LYS A 197 -4.28 -0.50 17.26
C LYS A 197 -5.06 -0.64 15.96
N GLU A 198 -6.38 -0.42 16.00
CA GLU A 198 -7.23 -0.45 14.81
C GLU A 198 -7.00 0.78 13.94
N ILE A 199 -6.79 1.94 14.56
CA ILE A 199 -6.45 3.19 13.86
C ILE A 199 -5.07 3.05 13.19
N GLU A 200 -4.07 2.57 13.92
CA GLU A 200 -2.73 2.30 13.39
C GLU A 200 -2.77 1.34 12.20
N ARG A 201 -3.59 0.28 12.28
CA ARG A 201 -3.77 -0.67 11.17
C ARG A 201 -4.36 0.01 9.93
N MET A 202 -5.38 0.85 10.10
CA MET A 202 -5.96 1.59 8.96
C MET A 202 -4.92 2.49 8.31
N VAL A 203 -4.12 3.21 9.11
CA VAL A 203 -3.00 4.03 8.61
C VAL A 203 -1.96 3.19 7.88
N GLY A 204 -1.61 2.01 8.42
CA GLY A 204 -0.69 1.08 7.77
C GLY A 204 -1.21 0.55 6.42
N ILE A 205 -2.52 0.32 6.28
CA ILE A 205 -3.14 -0.06 5.00
C ILE A 205 -3.05 1.10 3.99
N ILE A 206 -3.25 2.34 4.45
CA ILE A 206 -3.11 3.54 3.63
C ILE A 206 -1.69 3.63 3.08
N HIS A 207 -0.68 3.61 3.95
CA HIS A 207 0.72 3.69 3.52
C HIS A 207 1.13 2.57 2.57
N ARG A 208 0.65 1.34 2.77
CA ARG A 208 0.87 0.23 1.82
C ARG A 208 0.28 0.51 0.44
N LYS A 209 -0.94 1.03 0.37
CA LYS A 209 -1.57 1.42 -0.91
C LYS A 209 -0.80 2.56 -1.59
N PHE A 210 -0.38 3.58 -0.85
CA PHE A 210 0.41 4.69 -1.40
C PHE A 210 1.81 4.25 -1.83
N SER A 211 2.45 3.33 -1.12
CA SER A 211 3.74 2.76 -1.51
C SER A 211 3.65 2.04 -2.86
N SER A 212 2.53 1.34 -3.13
CA SER A 212 2.27 0.72 -4.44
C SER A 212 2.17 1.75 -5.57
N ILE A 213 1.49 2.88 -5.33
CA ILE A 213 1.41 4.00 -6.29
C ILE A 213 2.78 4.63 -6.50
N GLN A 214 3.54 4.86 -5.43
CA GLN A 214 4.89 5.41 -5.50
C GLN A 214 5.84 4.49 -6.28
N MET A 215 5.71 3.16 -6.11
CA MET A 215 6.46 2.18 -6.91
C MET A 215 6.15 2.32 -8.40
N GLN A 216 4.87 2.46 -8.77
CA GLN A 216 4.46 2.67 -10.16
C GLN A 216 5.02 3.96 -10.76
N LEU A 217 5.02 5.07 -9.99
CA LEU A 217 5.64 6.32 -10.41
C LEU A 217 7.15 6.15 -10.65
N LYS A 218 7.86 5.49 -9.73
CA LYS A 218 9.30 5.25 -9.87
C LYS A 218 9.59 4.36 -11.08
N GLN A 219 8.78 3.31 -11.29
CA GLN A 219 8.91 2.41 -12.43
C GLN A 219 8.72 3.15 -13.77
N SER A 220 7.64 3.92 -13.92
CA SER A 220 7.38 4.67 -15.16
C SER A 220 8.47 5.70 -15.45
N THR A 221 9.02 6.32 -14.40
CA THR A 221 10.14 7.25 -14.50
C THR A 221 11.42 6.54 -14.97
N CYS A 222 11.76 5.39 -14.37
CA CYS A 222 12.87 4.55 -14.81
C CYS A 222 12.74 4.14 -16.28
N GLU A 223 11.54 3.69 -16.69
CA GLU A 223 11.26 3.32 -18.08
C GLU A 223 11.44 4.51 -19.03
N ALA A 224 10.96 5.70 -18.67
CA ALA A 224 11.16 6.92 -19.45
C ALA A 224 12.65 7.27 -19.62
N VAL A 225 13.46 7.11 -18.57
CA VAL A 225 14.92 7.32 -18.65
C VAL A 225 15.58 6.25 -19.53
N MET A 226 15.19 4.99 -19.41
CA MET A 226 15.71 3.90 -20.25
C MET A 226 15.41 4.14 -21.73
N ILE A 227 14.19 4.57 -22.06
CA ILE A 227 13.81 4.93 -23.44
C ILE A 227 14.65 6.11 -23.93
N LEU A 228 14.84 7.13 -23.10
CA LEU A 228 15.65 8.30 -23.45
C LEU A 228 17.11 7.89 -23.72
N ARG A 229 17.70 7.02 -22.90
CA ARG A 229 19.06 6.48 -23.12
C ARG A 229 19.16 5.67 -24.40
N SER A 230 18.22 4.76 -24.65
CA SER A 230 18.23 3.93 -25.86
C SER A 230 18.20 4.79 -27.13
N ARG A 231 17.35 5.82 -27.13
CA ARG A 231 17.17 6.72 -28.27
C ARG A 231 18.40 7.59 -28.56
N PHE A 232 19.11 8.07 -27.55
CA PHE A 232 20.18 9.07 -27.71
C PHE A 232 21.61 8.52 -27.54
N LEU A 233 21.80 7.48 -26.72
CA LEU A 233 23.12 6.95 -26.38
C LEU A 233 23.40 5.62 -27.09
N ASP A 234 22.42 4.71 -27.16
CA ASP A 234 22.63 3.38 -27.75
C ASP A 234 22.52 3.37 -29.27
N ALA A 235 21.66 4.21 -29.85
CA ALA A 235 21.66 4.49 -31.30
C ALA A 235 23.03 5.04 -31.80
N ARG A 236 23.85 5.61 -30.89
CA ARG A 236 25.22 6.08 -31.15
C ARG A 236 26.29 5.01 -31.00
N ARG A 237 26.02 3.91 -30.28
CA ARG A 237 26.89 2.70 -30.25
C ARG A 237 26.68 1.86 -31.50
N LYS A 238 26.77 2.48 -32.69
CA LYS A 238 27.01 1.71 -33.92
C LYS A 238 28.38 1.06 -33.81
N ARG A 239 28.43 -0.26 -34.04
CA ARG A 239 29.67 -1.02 -34.22
C ARG A 239 30.52 -0.26 -35.25
N ARG A 240 31.61 0.37 -34.82
CA ARG A 240 32.55 0.99 -35.76
C ARG A 240 33.18 -0.14 -36.54
N ASN A 241 32.99 -0.17 -37.85
CA ASN A 241 33.74 -1.09 -38.70
C ASN A 241 35.22 -0.71 -38.60
N PHE A 242 36.09 -1.69 -38.43
CA PHE A 242 37.53 -1.44 -38.52
C PHE A 242 37.87 -0.86 -39.88
N SER A 243 38.91 -0.02 -39.93
CA SER A 243 39.41 0.45 -41.22
C SER A 243 39.89 -0.75 -42.05
N LYS A 244 39.88 -0.61 -43.37
CA LYS A 244 40.39 -1.66 -44.27
C LYS A 244 41.84 -2.03 -43.91
N GLN A 245 42.65 -1.02 -43.62
CA GLN A 245 44.04 -1.18 -43.18
C GLN A 245 44.15 -1.93 -41.84
N ALA A 246 43.33 -1.61 -40.84
CA ALA A 246 43.32 -2.34 -39.57
C ALA A 246 42.91 -3.81 -39.77
N THR A 247 41.94 -4.05 -40.64
CA THR A 247 41.48 -5.40 -40.97
C THR A 247 42.57 -6.22 -41.69
N GLU A 248 43.30 -5.60 -42.61
CA GLU A 248 44.44 -6.21 -43.31
C GLU A 248 45.56 -6.56 -42.34
N ILE A 249 45.96 -5.64 -41.45
CA ILE A 249 47.02 -5.87 -40.44
C ILE A 249 46.65 -7.03 -39.50
N LEU A 250 45.40 -7.06 -39.02
CA LEU A 250 44.94 -8.13 -38.12
C LEU A 250 44.87 -9.49 -38.84
N ASN A 251 44.43 -9.51 -40.10
CA ASN A 251 44.42 -10.73 -40.91
C ASN A 251 45.83 -11.22 -41.23
N GLU A 252 46.76 -10.32 -41.55
CA GLU A 252 48.16 -10.65 -41.81
C GLU A 252 48.82 -11.30 -40.60
N TYR A 253 48.57 -10.75 -39.40
CA TYR A 253 49.02 -11.37 -38.15
C TYR A 253 48.44 -12.78 -37.97
N PHE A 254 47.13 -12.94 -38.17
CA PHE A 254 46.46 -14.23 -38.04
C PHE A 254 47.03 -15.29 -39.00
N TYR A 255 47.22 -14.95 -40.28
CA TYR A 255 47.75 -15.89 -41.27
C TYR A 255 49.25 -16.16 -41.11
N SER A 256 50.03 -15.22 -40.59
CA SER A 256 51.45 -15.46 -40.27
C SER A 256 51.65 -16.29 -39.00
N HIS A 257 50.63 -16.38 -38.12
CA HIS A 257 50.68 -17.10 -36.85
C HIS A 257 49.63 -18.23 -36.77
N LEU A 258 49.38 -18.94 -37.88
CA LEU A 258 48.44 -20.06 -37.93
C LEU A 258 48.74 -21.19 -36.93
N SER A 259 50.01 -21.42 -36.61
CA SER A 259 50.45 -22.44 -35.64
C SER A 259 50.25 -22.01 -34.19
N ASN A 260 50.20 -20.71 -33.91
CA ASN A 260 49.91 -20.16 -32.59
C ASN A 260 49.13 -18.84 -32.72
N PRO A 261 47.81 -18.91 -32.96
CA PRO A 261 47.00 -17.76 -33.37
C PRO A 261 46.68 -16.78 -32.24
N TYR A 262 47.08 -17.09 -31.01
CA TYR A 262 46.81 -16.26 -29.84
C TYR A 262 48.01 -15.35 -29.55
N PRO A 263 47.91 -14.03 -29.83
CA PRO A 263 48.98 -13.09 -29.53
C PRO A 263 49.24 -12.97 -28.02
N SER A 264 50.49 -12.74 -27.65
CA SER A 264 50.86 -12.29 -26.29
C SER A 264 50.27 -10.91 -26.01
N GLU A 265 50.22 -10.51 -24.73
CA GLU A 265 49.73 -9.17 -24.33
C GLU A 265 50.50 -8.05 -25.04
N GLU A 266 51.83 -8.18 -25.14
CA GLU A 266 52.68 -7.23 -25.86
C GLU A 266 52.34 -7.16 -27.36
N ALA A 267 52.08 -8.31 -28.00
CA ALA A 267 51.67 -8.36 -29.40
C ALA A 267 50.29 -7.74 -29.62
N LYS A 268 49.36 -7.89 -28.67
CA LYS A 268 48.05 -7.22 -28.72
C LYS A 268 48.18 -5.71 -28.62
N GLU A 269 49.02 -5.21 -27.72
CA GLU A 269 49.29 -3.77 -27.57
C GLU A 269 49.88 -3.18 -28.85
N GLU A 270 50.83 -3.88 -29.49
CA GLU A 270 51.39 -3.44 -30.77
C GLU A 270 50.37 -3.43 -31.91
N LEU A 271 49.56 -4.48 -32.03
CA LEU A 271 48.53 -4.57 -33.07
C LEU A 271 47.46 -3.49 -32.88
N ALA A 272 47.02 -3.26 -31.64
CA ALA A 272 46.07 -2.20 -31.32
C ALA A 272 46.64 -0.83 -31.72
N LYS A 273 47.92 -0.57 -31.41
CA LYS A 273 48.61 0.66 -31.80
C LYS A 273 48.75 0.82 -33.31
N LYS A 274 49.10 -0.26 -34.04
CA LYS A 274 49.21 -0.26 -35.52
C LYS A 274 47.86 -0.05 -36.20
N CYS A 275 46.78 -0.60 -35.63
CA CYS A 275 45.43 -0.51 -36.15
C CYS A 275 44.69 0.77 -35.71
N SER A 276 45.28 1.59 -34.83
CA SER A 276 44.62 2.74 -34.20
C SER A 276 43.30 2.38 -33.50
N ILE A 277 43.28 1.22 -32.84
CA ILE A 277 42.14 0.70 -32.06
C ILE A 277 42.58 0.50 -30.60
N THR A 278 41.64 0.32 -29.68
CA THR A 278 41.98 -0.02 -28.29
C THR A 278 42.29 -1.51 -28.17
N VAL A 279 43.10 -1.90 -27.19
CA VAL A 279 43.43 -3.33 -26.94
C VAL A 279 42.18 -4.18 -26.65
N SER A 280 41.11 -3.55 -26.14
CA SER A 280 39.82 -4.20 -25.88
C SER A 280 38.94 -4.35 -27.13
N GLN A 281 39.22 -3.63 -28.21
CA GLN A 281 38.47 -3.69 -29.48
C GLN A 281 38.99 -4.82 -30.36
#